data_AF-A0A0R1F557-F1
#
_entry.id   AF-A0A0R1F557-F1
#
_cell.length_a   1.000
_cell.length_b   1.000
_cell.length_c   1.000
_cell.angle_alpha   90.00
_cell.angle_beta   90.00
_cell.angle_gamma   90.00
#
_symmetry.space_group_name_H-M   'P 1'
#
loop_
_entity.id
_entity.type
_entity.pdbx_description
1 polymer ?
#
loop_
_entity_poly.entity_id
_entity_poly.type
_entity_poly.pdbx_seq_one_letter_code
_entity_poly.pdbx_strand_id
1 'polypeptide(L)' 'MAKEKIKIDPNEFALAVIGGSNLKADDDTRASKDALKRYLTAYMLIENFNKLEAEQFKFINSSDFELMMKALEHMRIN' A
#
# COMPACT_ATOMS: atom_id res chain seq x y z
N MET A 1 17.53 5.51 -4.04
CA MET A 1 16.10 5.15 -4.20
C MET A 1 15.92 3.74 -3.64
N ALA A 2 14.82 3.47 -2.92
CA ALA A 2 14.63 2.21 -2.21
C ALA A 2 14.80 1.03 -3.18
N LYS A 3 15.79 0.16 -2.92
CA LYS A 3 16.15 -0.97 -3.80
C LYS A 3 15.21 -2.16 -3.65
N GLU A 4 14.35 -2.16 -2.63
CA GLU A 4 13.56 -3.32 -2.26
C GLU A 4 12.08 -3.04 -2.44
N LYS A 5 11.43 -3.91 -3.21
CA LYS A 5 9.99 -3.93 -3.37
C LYS A 5 9.35 -4.28 -2.03
N ILE A 6 8.55 -3.37 -1.50
CA ILE A 6 7.80 -3.63 -0.27
C ILE A 6 6.53 -4.41 -0.62
N LYS A 7 6.23 -5.47 0.13
CA LYS A 7 4.96 -6.18 0.09
C LYS A 7 4.52 -6.45 1.51
N ILE A 8 3.33 -6.01 1.86
CA ILE A 8 2.77 -6.15 3.20
C ILE A 8 1.69 -7.23 3.16
N ASP A 9 1.68 -8.15 4.13
CA ASP A 9 0.62 -9.16 4.21
C ASP A 9 -0.73 -8.49 4.54
N PRO A 10 -1.76 -8.67 3.69
CA PRO A 10 -3.02 -7.97 3.90
C PRO A 10 -3.76 -8.35 5.18
N ASN A 11 -3.69 -9.61 5.57
CA ASN A 11 -4.37 -10.11 6.76
C ASN A 11 -3.67 -9.64 8.03
N GLU A 12 -2.34 -9.77 8.11
CA GLU A 12 -1.57 -9.29 9.25
C GLU A 12 -1.76 -7.78 9.46
N PHE A 13 -1.75 -7.00 8.37
CA PHE A 13 -2.03 -5.56 8.44
C PHE A 13 -3.44 -5.27 8.95
N ALA A 14 -4.46 -5.92 8.39
CA ALA A 14 -5.84 -5.70 8.79
C ALA A 14 -6.09 -6.09 10.25
N LEU A 15 -5.51 -7.20 10.71
CA LEU A 15 -5.57 -7.64 12.11
C LEU A 15 -4.88 -6.65 13.05
N ALA A 16 -3.71 -6.12 12.68
CA ALA A 16 -3.03 -5.09 13.46
C ALA A 16 -3.86 -3.80 13.56
N VAL A 17 -4.52 -3.38 12.47
CA VAL A 17 -5.37 -2.18 12.43
C VAL A 17 -6.59 -2.33 13.32
N ILE A 18 -7.26 -3.49 13.33
CA ILE A 18 -8.41 -3.70 14.23
C ILE A 18 -7.94 -3.88 15.68
N GLY A 19 -6.83 -4.58 15.92
CA GLY A 19 -6.30 -4.82 17.27
C GLY A 19 -5.85 -3.53 17.97
N GLY A 20 -5.34 -2.55 17.21
CA GLY A 20 -5.04 -1.22 17.72
C GLY A 20 -6.23 -0.26 17.77
N SER A 21 -7.44 -0.69 17.39
CA SER A 21 -8.62 0.18 17.32
C SER A 21 -9.44 0.14 18.60
N ASN A 22 -9.82 1.34 19.09
CA ASN A 22 -10.74 1.45 20.22
C ASN A 22 -12.18 1.41 19.71
N LEU A 23 -12.71 0.20 19.51
CA LEU A 23 -14.09 -0.02 19.10
C LEU A 23 -14.99 0.11 20.33
N LYS A 24 -15.69 1.25 20.45
CA LYS A 24 -16.66 1.52 21.52
C LYS A 24 -18.06 1.47 20.95
N ALA A 25 -18.72 0.32 21.04
CA ALA A 25 -20.13 0.20 20.75
C ALA A 25 -20.84 -0.38 21.97
N ASP A 26 -22.08 0.06 22.20
CA ASP A 26 -22.87 -0.31 23.38
C ASP A 26 -23.39 -1.76 23.33
N ASP A 27 -23.34 -2.41 22.16
CA ASP A 27 -23.73 -3.81 21.97
C ASP A 27 -22.75 -4.58 21.08
N ASP A 28 -22.60 -5.87 21.36
CA ASP A 28 -21.65 -6.77 20.70
C ASP A 28 -21.89 -6.90 19.19
N THR A 29 -23.16 -6.79 18.75
CA THR A 29 -23.49 -6.91 17.33
C THR A 29 -22.98 -5.70 16.55
N ARG A 30 -23.15 -4.49 17.08
CA ARG A 30 -22.60 -3.27 16.50
C ARG A 30 -21.08 -3.27 16.57
N ALA A 31 -20.50 -3.65 17.72
CA ALA A 31 -19.04 -3.77 17.87
C ALA A 31 -18.43 -4.71 16.82
N SER A 32 -19.05 -5.87 16.61
CA SER A 32 -18.63 -6.87 15.61
C SER A 32 -18.74 -6.33 14.18
N LYS A 33 -19.81 -5.60 13.86
CA LYS A 33 -19.98 -4.98 12.53
C LYS A 33 -18.93 -3.91 12.27
N ASP A 34 -18.60 -3.10 13.27
CA ASP A 34 -17.60 -2.05 13.15
C ASP A 34 -16.17 -2.62 13.02
N ALA A 35 -15.87 -3.69 13.79
CA ALA A 35 -14.64 -4.47 13.62
C ALA A 35 -14.52 -5.03 12.20
N LEU A 36 -15.58 -5.66 11.70
CA LEU A 36 -15.61 -6.26 10.36
C LEU A 36 -15.40 -5.21 9.26
N LYS A 37 -16.11 -4.08 9.33
CA LYS A 37 -15.94 -2.98 8.37
C LYS A 37 -14.51 -2.47 8.36
N ARG A 38 -13.92 -2.28 9.53
CA ARG A 38 -12.55 -1.77 9.66
C ARG A 38 -11.53 -2.77 9.13
N TYR A 39 -11.69 -4.05 9.45
CA TYR A 39 -10.86 -5.13 8.91
C TYR A 39 -10.89 -5.13 7.38
N LEU A 40 -12.08 -5.19 6.78
CA LEU A 40 -12.24 -5.25 5.32
C LEU A 40 -11.67 -4.00 4.63
N THR A 41 -11.88 -2.83 5.24
CA THR A 41 -11.34 -1.57 4.71
C THR A 41 -9.81 -1.57 4.75
N ALA A 42 -9.20 -1.98 5.87
CA ALA A 42 -7.76 -2.07 6.01
C ALA A 42 -7.15 -3.08 5.02
N TYR A 43 -7.80 -4.23 4.85
CA TYR A 43 -7.40 -5.27 3.92
C TYR A 43 -7.41 -4.76 2.46
N MET A 44 -8.49 -4.11 2.03
CA MET A 44 -8.56 -3.55 0.68
C MET A 44 -7.53 -2.45 0.45
N LEU A 45 -7.30 -1.59 1.46
CA LEU A 45 -6.33 -0.50 1.37
C LEU A 45 -4.92 -1.03 1.11
N ILE A 46 -4.51 -2.05 1.86
CA ILE A 46 -3.16 -2.60 1.74
C ILE A 46 -2.97 -3.45 0.48
N GLU A 47 -4.02 -4.13 -0.01
CA GLU A 47 -3.97 -4.75 -1.33
C GLU A 47 -3.78 -3.73 -2.46
N ASN A 48 -4.47 -2.58 -2.37
CA ASN A 48 -4.32 -1.50 -3.35
C ASN A 48 -2.90 -0.90 -3.28
N PHE A 49 -2.38 -0.66 -2.07
CA PHE A 49 -0.99 -0.24 -1.90
C PHE A 49 -0.02 -1.24 -2.55
N ASN A 50 -0.15 -2.55 -2.25
CA ASN A 50 0.72 -3.59 -2.80
C ASN A 50 0.68 -3.64 -4.33
N LYS A 51 -0.47 -3.37 -4.95
CA LYS A 51 -0.60 -3.29 -6.42
C LYS A 51 0.15 -2.08 -6.98
N LEU A 52 -0.11 -0.89 -6.42
CA LEU A 52 0.55 0.35 -6.84
C LEU A 52 2.07 0.28 -6.66
N GLU A 53 2.53 -0.25 -5.54
CA GLU A 53 3.95 -0.48 -5.27
C GLU A 53 4.57 -1.44 -6.30
N ALA A 54 3.86 -2.53 -6.65
CA ALA A 54 4.33 -3.45 -7.67
C ALA A 54 4.38 -2.82 -9.08
N GLU A 55 3.44 -1.95 -9.41
CA GLU A 55 3.41 -1.22 -10.69
C GLU A 55 4.51 -0.17 -10.75
N GLN A 56 4.68 0.63 -9.70
CA GLN A 56 5.75 1.63 -9.60
C GLN A 56 7.12 0.96 -9.64
N PHE A 57 7.32 -0.14 -8.92
CA PHE A 57 8.57 -0.88 -8.94
C PHE A 57 8.88 -1.44 -10.33
N LYS A 58 7.89 -1.94 -11.06
CA LYS A 58 8.05 -2.36 -12.47
C LYS A 58 8.44 -1.18 -13.37
N PHE A 59 7.78 -0.04 -13.20
CA PHE A 59 8.06 1.16 -14.00
C PHE A 59 9.48 1.68 -13.77
N ILE A 60 9.92 1.82 -12.52
CA ILE A 60 11.27 2.30 -12.19
C ILE A 60 12.36 1.37 -12.75
N ASN A 61 12.10 0.05 -12.78
CA ASN A 61 13.04 -0.92 -13.34
C ASN A 61 12.83 -1.18 -14.85
N SER A 62 12.02 -0.37 -15.53
CA SER A 62 11.79 -0.51 -16.97
C SER A 62 12.87 0.22 -17.78
N SER A 63 13.13 -0.28 -18.99
CA SER A 63 14.00 0.38 -19.97
C SER A 63 13.52 1.80 -20.34
N ASP A 64 12.21 2.03 -20.27
CA ASP A 64 11.61 3.32 -20.60
C ASP A 64 11.95 4.37 -19.55
N PHE A 65 11.97 4.00 -18.27
CA PHE A 65 12.43 4.89 -17.19
C PHE A 65 13.92 5.21 -17.33
N GLU A 66 14.76 4.23 -17.66
CA GLU A 66 16.18 4.48 -17.93
C GLU A 66 16.39 5.44 -19.11
N LEU A 67 15.61 5.26 -20.20
CA LEU A 67 15.67 6.14 -21.37
C LEU A 67 15.23 7.56 -21.02
N MET A 68 14.15 7.72 -20.25
CA MET A 68 13.67 9.01 -19.78
C MET A 68 14.72 9.72 -18.92
N MET A 69 15.35 9.00 -17.98
CA MET A 69 16.40 9.56 -17.13
C MET A 69 17.61 10.00 -17.95
N LYS A 70 18.06 9.21 -18.93
CA LYS A 70 19.14 9.60 -19.85
C LYS A 70 18.81 10.87 -20.64
N ALA A 71 17.56 11.01 -21.11
CA ALA A 71 17.11 12.20 -21.83
C ALA A 71 17.11 13.45 -20.93
N LEU A 72 16.64 13.32 -19.68
CA LEU A 72 16.67 14.41 -18.69
C LEU A 72 18.10 14.84 -18.35
N GLU A 73 19.04 13.89 -18.22
CA GLU A 73 20.45 14.18 -17.99
C GLU A 73 21.07 14.99 -19.13
N HIS A 74 20.77 14.64 -20.39
CA HIS A 74 21.25 15.39 -21.55
C HIS A 74 20.68 16.82 -21.61
N MET A 75 19.42 17.03 -21.21
CA MET A 75 18.82 18.37 -21.19
C MET A 75 19.37 19.27 -20.09
N ARG A 76 19.91 18.71 -18.99
CA ARG A 76 20.46 19.49 -17.87
C ARG A 76 21.88 20.01 -18.13
N ILE A 77 22.53 19.56 -19.21
CA ILE A 77 23.92 19.87 -19.57
C ILE A 77 24.00 20.94 -20.69
N ASN A 78 22.86 21.38 -21.23
CA ASN A 78 22.73 22.57 -22.10
C ASN A 78 22.14 23.75 -21.33
#